data_AF-R5P663-F1
#
_entry.id   AF-R5P663-F1
#
_cell.length_a   1.000
_cell.length_b   1.000
_cell.length_c   1.000
_cell.angle_alpha   90.00
_cell.angle_beta   90.00
_cell.angle_gamma   90.00
#
_symmetry.space_group_name_H-M   'P 1'
#
loop_
_entity.id
_entity.type
_entity.pdbx_description
1 polymer ?
#
loop_
_entity_poly.entity_id
_entity_poly.type
_entity_poly.pdbx_seq_one_letter_code
_entity_poly.pdbx_strand_id
1 'polypeptide(L)'
;MLMETITSVISKELLKKGISLLSLGINEYAWDKDNIKDIFEELSKRKIGILGGDVYKIENETIKMTFDSWYMNKDSSEEFYQKSKLRALSYIEDYEKNNCGEFIYTIVI
;
A
#
# COMPACT_ATOMS: atom_id res chain seq x y z
N MET A 1 15.36 16.93 -3.94
CA MET A 1 14.47 16.51 -2.85
C MET A 1 14.36 15.01 -2.96
N LEU A 2 14.98 14.25 -2.06
CA LEU A 2 14.75 12.80 -1.98
C LEU A 2 13.26 12.63 -1.63
N MET A 3 12.48 12.01 -2.52
CA MET A 3 11.13 11.60 -2.16
C MET A 3 11.27 10.52 -1.07
N GLU A 4 10.64 10.74 0.08
CA GLU A 4 10.54 9.70 1.09
C GLU A 4 9.76 8.53 0.49
N THR A 5 10.35 7.34 0.52
CA THR A 5 9.66 6.12 0.10
C THR A 5 9.11 5.43 1.33
N ILE A 6 8.04 4.66 1.17
CA ILE A 6 7.47 3.87 2.27
C ILE A 6 8.53 3.02 2.99
N THR A 7 9.51 2.47 2.25
CA THR A 7 10.61 1.65 2.77
C THR A 7 11.56 2.39 3.72
N SER A 8 11.63 3.72 3.62
CA SER A 8 12.44 4.56 4.52
C SER A 8 11.73 4.94 5.82
N VAL A 9 10.41 4.76 5.87
CA VAL A 9 9.54 5.19 6.96
C VAL A 9 9.13 4.04 7.87
N ILE A 10 8.82 2.88 7.29
CA ILE A 10 8.32 1.71 8.03
C ILE A 10 9.44 0.97 8.74
N SER A 11 9.08 0.25 9.81
CA SER A 11 10.02 -0.61 10.52
C SER A 11 10.57 -1.73 9.64
N LYS A 12 11.80 -2.17 9.95
CA LYS A 12 12.44 -3.31 9.25
C LYS A 12 11.62 -4.60 9.33
N GLU A 13 10.88 -4.80 10.41
CA GLU A 13 10.02 -5.98 10.58
C GLU A 13 8.82 -5.94 9.63
N LEU A 14 8.21 -4.77 9.39
CA LEU A 14 7.16 -4.63 8.37
C LEU A 14 7.72 -4.72 6.95
N LEU A 15 8.91 -4.20 6.71
CA LEU A 15 9.56 -4.33 5.40
C LEU A 15 9.84 -5.80 5.04
N LYS A 16 10.27 -6.63 5.99
CA LYS A 16 10.51 -8.06 5.77
C LYS A 16 9.25 -8.85 5.40
N LYS A 17 8.07 -8.35 5.76
CA LYS A 17 6.77 -8.92 5.36
C LYS A 17 6.36 -8.54 3.93
N GLY A 18 7.09 -7.61 3.30
CA GLY A 18 6.80 -7.15 1.95
C GLY A 18 7.35 -8.09 0.89
N ILE A 19 6.60 -8.19 -0.21
CA ILE A 19 6.98 -8.94 -1.41
C ILE A 19 7.61 -7.96 -2.38
N SER A 20 8.85 -8.24 -2.81
CA SER A 20 9.53 -7.41 -3.80
C SER A 20 8.89 -7.56 -5.17
N LEU A 21 8.64 -6.44 -5.85
CA LEU A 21 8.13 -6.39 -7.22
C LEU A 21 9.25 -6.38 -8.27
N LEU A 22 10.50 -6.67 -7.88
CA LEU A 22 11.65 -6.60 -8.78
C LEU A 22 11.55 -7.61 -9.95
N SER A 23 10.82 -8.71 -9.78
CA SER A 23 10.52 -9.67 -10.87
C SER A 23 9.72 -9.04 -12.02
N LEU A 24 9.03 -7.91 -11.78
CA LEU A 24 8.34 -7.10 -12.77
C LEU A 24 9.18 -5.91 -13.26
N GLY A 25 10.43 -5.78 -12.79
CA GLY A 25 11.28 -4.62 -13.07
C GLY A 25 10.93 -3.38 -12.23
N ILE A 26 10.12 -3.53 -11.19
CA ILE A 26 9.65 -2.43 -10.33
C ILE A 26 10.41 -2.48 -9.01
N ASN A 27 11.08 -1.38 -8.64
CA ASN A 27 11.86 -1.28 -7.40
C ASN A 27 10.99 -0.86 -6.20
N GLU A 28 9.92 -1.60 -5.96
CA GLU A 28 8.97 -1.39 -4.86
C GLU A 28 8.64 -2.71 -4.15
N TYR A 29 7.95 -2.58 -3.02
CA TYR A 29 7.43 -3.69 -2.24
C TYR A 29 5.92 -3.59 -2.16
N ALA A 30 5.24 -4.73 -2.16
CA ALA A 30 3.81 -4.85 -1.97
C ALA A 30 3.51 -5.75 -0.77
N TRP A 31 2.35 -5.55 -0.15
CA TRP A 31 1.91 -6.32 1.02
C TRP A 31 0.50 -6.83 0.83
N ASP A 32 0.20 -8.00 1.39
CA ASP A 32 -1.18 -8.47 1.52
C ASP A 32 -1.99 -7.58 2.49
N LYS A 33 -3.30 -7.77 2.51
CA LYS A 33 -4.23 -7.00 3.34
C LYS A 33 -3.98 -7.13 4.85
N ASP A 34 -3.43 -8.23 5.34
CA ASP A 34 -3.22 -8.39 6.77
C ASP A 34 -1.98 -7.64 7.23
N ASN A 35 -0.89 -7.71 6.45
CA ASN A 35 0.34 -7.01 6.73
C ASN A 35 0.26 -5.50 6.43
N ILE A 36 -0.56 -5.08 5.45
CA ILE A 36 -0.68 -3.66 5.10
C ILE A 36 -1.40 -2.83 6.17
N LYS A 37 -2.28 -3.46 6.97
CA LYS A 37 -2.95 -2.80 8.12
C LYS A 37 -1.93 -2.34 9.16
N ASP A 38 -0.93 -3.16 9.47
CA ASP A 38 0.14 -2.80 10.40
C ASP A 38 0.94 -1.59 9.89
N ILE A 39 1.16 -1.51 8.57
CA ILE A 39 1.83 -0.37 7.93
C ILE A 39 0.99 0.90 8.10
N PHE A 40 -0.32 0.82 7.86
CA PHE A 40 -1.22 1.97 8.02
C PHE A 40 -1.26 2.46 9.48
N GLU A 41 -1.16 1.56 10.46
CA GLU A 41 -1.03 1.97 11.87
C GLU A 41 0.30 2.68 12.14
N GLU A 42 1.41 2.19 11.58
CA GLU A 42 2.72 2.84 11.73
C GLU A 42 2.74 4.24 11.10
N LEU A 43 2.19 4.38 9.88
CA LEU A 43 2.05 5.68 9.21
C LEU A 43 1.16 6.64 10.00
N SER A 44 0.02 6.15 10.52
CA SER A 44 -0.90 6.96 11.31
C SER A 44 -0.28 7.46 12.61
N LYS A 45 0.55 6.65 13.30
CA LYS A 45 1.30 7.09 14.51
C LYS A 45 2.28 8.22 14.20
N ARG A 46 2.78 8.26 12.96
CA ARG A 46 3.72 9.29 12.47
C ARG A 46 3.02 10.46 11.77
N LYS A 47 1.67 10.45 11.70
CA LYS A 47 0.86 11.42 10.95
C LYS A 47 1.21 11.53 9.46
N ILE A 48 1.62 10.42 8.85
CA ILE A 48 1.94 10.35 7.42
C ILE A 48 0.69 9.93 6.66
N GLY A 49 0.34 10.69 5.62
CA GLY A 49 -0.81 10.41 4.76
C GLY A 49 -0.50 9.38 3.67
N ILE A 50 -1.56 8.71 3.20
CA ILE A 50 -1.49 7.72 2.12
C ILE A 50 -2.13 8.33 0.88
N LEU A 51 -1.34 8.54 -0.17
CA LEU A 51 -1.80 9.14 -1.41
C LEU A 51 -2.41 8.12 -2.37
N GLY A 52 -2.08 6.84 -2.23
CA GLY A 52 -2.54 5.81 -3.16
C GLY A 52 -1.77 4.52 -3.06
N GLY A 53 -1.91 3.70 -4.10
CA GLY A 53 -1.20 2.45 -4.29
C GLY A 53 -1.71 1.71 -5.52
N ASP A 54 -0.90 0.78 -5.99
CA ASP A 54 -1.23 -0.12 -7.10
C ASP A 54 -1.61 -1.50 -6.57
N VAL A 55 -2.44 -2.20 -7.33
CA VAL A 55 -2.89 -3.56 -7.03
C VAL A 55 -2.16 -4.56 -7.92
N TYR A 56 -1.72 -5.64 -7.29
CA TYR A 56 -1.14 -6.79 -7.97
C TYR A 56 -1.85 -8.06 -7.52
N LYS A 57 -1.79 -9.08 -8.35
CA LYS A 57 -2.37 -10.39 -8.06
C LYS A 57 -1.28 -11.45 -8.06
N ILE A 58 -1.32 -12.34 -7.08
CA ILE A 58 -0.50 -13.55 -7.07
C ILE A 58 -1.31 -14.67 -7.74
N GLU A 59 -0.76 -15.22 -8.82
CA GLU A 59 -1.32 -16.37 -9.53
C GLU A 59 -0.22 -17.35 -9.90
N ASN A 60 -0.39 -18.62 -9.51
CA ASN A 60 0.59 -19.69 -9.76
C ASN A 60 2.02 -19.27 -9.36
N GLU A 61 2.17 -18.72 -8.15
CA GLU A 61 3.44 -18.22 -7.59
C GLU A 61 4.09 -17.07 -8.39
N THR A 62 3.36 -16.46 -9.34
CA THR A 62 3.82 -15.31 -10.11
C THR A 62 3.01 -14.06 -9.79
N ILE A 63 3.70 -12.92 -9.74
CA ILE A 63 3.05 -11.62 -9.56
C ILE A 63 2.56 -11.12 -10.93
N LYS A 64 1.30 -10.68 -10.99
CA LYS A 64 0.66 -10.09 -12.17
C LYS A 64 0.20 -8.67 -11.86
N MET A 65 0.40 -7.77 -12.83
CA MET A 65 -0.21 -6.44 -12.79
C MET A 65 -1.72 -6.58 -13.02
N THR A 66 -2.54 -5.94 -12.20
CA THR A 66 -3.98 -5.79 -12.48
C THR A 66 -4.30 -4.51 -13.24
N PHE A 67 -3.37 -3.54 -13.22
CA PHE A 67 -3.55 -2.15 -13.68
C PHE A 67 -4.56 -1.34 -12.87
N ASP A 68 -5.07 -1.91 -11.78
CA ASP A 68 -5.92 -1.19 -10.83
C ASP A 68 -5.07 -0.45 -9.82
N SER A 69 -5.55 0.72 -9.42
CA SER A 69 -4.95 1.55 -8.39
C SER A 69 -6.00 2.38 -7.68
N TRP A 70 -5.61 3.00 -6.58
CA TRP A 70 -6.38 4.08 -5.97
C TRP A 70 -5.51 5.30 -5.75
N TYR A 71 -6.16 6.46 -5.76
CA TYR A 71 -5.49 7.73 -5.53
C TYR A 71 -6.36 8.67 -4.70
N MET A 72 -5.71 9.49 -3.88
CA MET A 72 -6.29 10.55 -3.10
C MET A 72 -5.39 11.79 -3.21
N ASN A 73 -5.99 12.92 -3.59
CA ASN A 73 -5.30 14.20 -3.56
C ASN A 73 -4.93 14.56 -2.12
N LYS A 74 -3.68 14.98 -1.91
CA LYS A 74 -3.26 15.54 -0.63
C LYS A 74 -4.06 16.80 -0.33
N ASP A 75 -4.70 16.83 0.83
CA ASP A 75 -5.30 18.06 1.36
C ASP A 75 -4.39 18.71 2.42
N SER A 76 -4.66 19.97 2.75
CA SER A 76 -3.89 20.74 3.73
C SER A 76 -4.37 20.53 5.18
N SER A 77 -5.25 19.55 5.42
CA SER A 77 -5.78 19.26 6.75
C SER A 77 -4.74 18.54 7.58
N GLU A 78 -4.59 18.94 8.85
CA GLU A 78 -3.81 18.19 9.84
C GLU A 78 -4.35 16.76 10.04
N GLU A 79 -5.62 16.51 9.67
CA GLU A 79 -6.28 15.21 9.75
C GLU A 79 -6.16 14.38 8.46
N PHE A 80 -5.42 14.85 7.45
CA PHE A 80 -5.28 14.17 6.17
C PHE A 80 -4.88 12.70 6.35
N TYR A 81 -3.93 12.43 7.25
CA TYR A 81 -3.44 11.08 7.53
C TYR A 81 -4.56 10.11 7.93
N GLN A 82 -5.52 10.56 8.75
CA GLN A 82 -6.65 9.74 9.20
C GLN A 82 -7.60 9.48 8.03
N LYS A 83 -7.95 10.53 7.27
CA LYS A 83 -8.85 10.42 6.12
C LYS A 83 -8.27 9.50 5.04
N SER A 84 -6.98 9.66 4.74
CA SER A 84 -6.28 8.81 3.79
C SER A 84 -6.19 7.35 4.21
N LYS A 85 -5.97 7.08 5.51
CA LYS A 85 -5.97 5.72 6.05
C LYS A 85 -7.33 5.05 5.88
N LEU A 86 -8.41 5.74 6.24
CA LEU A 86 -9.77 5.22 6.05
C LEU A 86 -10.09 4.96 4.59
N ARG A 87 -9.67 5.87 3.69
CA ARG A 87 -9.86 5.70 2.24
C ARG A 87 -9.11 4.48 1.71
N ALA A 88 -7.86 4.26 2.12
CA ALA A 88 -7.06 3.12 1.70
C ALA A 88 -7.63 1.79 2.22
N LEU A 89 -8.03 1.74 3.50
CA LEU A 89 -8.69 0.57 4.08
C LEU A 89 -9.97 0.21 3.32
N SER A 90 -10.85 1.20 3.10
CA SER A 90 -12.10 0.99 2.35
C SER A 90 -11.84 0.50 0.93
N TYR A 91 -10.84 1.05 0.24
CA TYR A 91 -10.51 0.57 -1.10
C TYR A 91 -10.09 -0.90 -1.10
N ILE A 92 -9.16 -1.29 -0.21
CA ILE A 92 -8.66 -2.68 -0.13
C ILE A 92 -9.81 -3.64 0.25
N GLU A 93 -10.65 -3.26 1.21
CA GLU A 93 -11.80 -4.05 1.62
C GLU A 93 -12.81 -4.25 0.48
N ASP A 94 -13.16 -3.18 -0.23
CA ASP A 94 -14.08 -3.24 -1.37
C ASP A 94 -13.46 -4.01 -2.54
N TYR A 95 -12.15 -3.86 -2.78
CA TYR A 95 -11.47 -4.54 -3.87
C TYR A 95 -11.49 -6.06 -3.66
N GLU A 96 -11.12 -6.55 -2.47
CA GLU A 96 -11.17 -7.99 -2.17
C GLU A 96 -12.60 -8.54 -2.09
N LYS A 97 -13.57 -7.72 -1.73
CA LYS A 97 -14.98 -8.14 -1.72
C LYS A 97 -15.52 -8.36 -3.13
N ASN A 98 -15.08 -7.53 -4.09
CA ASN A 98 -15.61 -7.52 -5.45
C ASN A 98 -14.77 -8.36 -6.43
N ASN A 99 -13.56 -8.77 -6.03
CA ASN A 99 -12.65 -9.54 -6.88
C ASN A 99 -12.18 -10.81 -6.16
N CYS A 100 -12.05 -11.91 -6.90
CA CYS A 100 -11.50 -13.15 -6.34
C CYS A 100 -10.01 -13.28 -6.67
N GLY A 101 -9.19 -13.51 -5.65
CA GLY A 101 -7.76 -13.70 -5.83
C GLY A 101 -6.95 -13.45 -4.56
N GLU A 102 -5.66 -13.73 -4.66
CA GLU A 102 -4.66 -13.29 -3.70
C GLU A 102 -4.08 -11.96 -4.20
N PHE A 103 -4.39 -10.87 -3.50
CA PHE A 103 -3.99 -9.52 -3.89
C PHE A 103 -2.94 -8.95 -2.94
N ILE A 104 -2.02 -8.18 -3.51
CA ILE A 104 -0.99 -7.44 -2.78
C ILE A 104 -0.95 -6.00 -3.30
N TYR A 105 -0.59 -5.07 -2.42
CA TYR A 105 -0.77 -3.65 -2.65
C TYR A 105 0.53 -2.88 -2.36
N THR A 106 0.90 -1.95 -3.24
CA THR A 106 1.93 -0.94 -2.95
C THR A 106 1.32 0.24 -2.19
N ILE A 107 2.16 1.14 -1.67
CA ILE A 107 1.72 2.35 -0.95
C ILE A 107 2.52 3.55 -1.45
N VAL A 108 1.80 4.60 -1.82
CA VAL A 108 2.34 5.93 -2.09
C VAL A 108 2.02 6.85 -0.91
N ILE A 109 3.01 7.59 -0.41
CA ILE A 109 2.92 8.54 0.72
C ILE A 109 3.34 9.96 0.31
#